data_AF-A0A194UUD7-F1
#
_entry.id   AF-A0A194UUD7-F1
#
_cell.length_a   1.000
_cell.length_b   1.000
_cell.length_c   1.000
_cell.angle_alpha   90.00
_cell.angle_beta   90.00
_cell.angle_gamma   90.00
#
_symmetry.space_group_name_H-M   'P 1'
#
loop_
_entity.id
_entity.type
_entity.pdbx_description
1 polymer ?
#
loop_
_entity_poly.entity_id
_entity_poly.type
_entity_poly.pdbx_seq_one_letter_code
_entity_poly.pdbx_strand_id
1 'polypeptide(L)'
;MQFISAIVLALAAAAAAMPSPGKAPRDIMASLKRDPTGQGFTHLGSDNVVRTLDRRLQVVDAAPLDSRAENWVRTPEASILEEIKEAIARSNQQIESRSSKPRDVLDDRQESCVSENCPNDEYCQGLYIYGYNCSSCYIVSAGIGNCQEF
;
A
#
# COMPACT_ATOMS: atom_id res chain seq x y z
N MET A 1 -61.67 -21.44 -13.51
CA MET A 1 -61.00 -22.64 -12.97
C MET A 1 -60.29 -23.27 -14.16
N GLN A 2 -58.99 -23.53 -14.22
CA GLN A 2 -58.06 -24.02 -13.20
C GLN A 2 -56.67 -23.39 -13.43
N PHE A 3 -56.02 -23.06 -12.32
CA PHE A 3 -54.60 -22.78 -12.22
C PHE A 3 -53.84 -24.12 -12.17
N ILE A 4 -52.79 -24.30 -12.97
CA ILE A 4 -51.79 -25.35 -12.74
C ILE A 4 -50.37 -24.79 -12.98
N SER A 5 -49.65 -24.66 -11.86
CA SER A 5 -48.23 -24.95 -11.56
C SER A 5 -47.20 -24.84 -12.69
N ALA A 6 -46.25 -23.90 -12.60
CA ALA A 6 -45.01 -23.96 -11.81
C ALA A 6 -43.98 -24.99 -12.31
N ILE A 7 -42.78 -24.53 -12.70
CA ILE A 7 -41.51 -24.82 -11.99
C ILE A 7 -40.39 -24.03 -12.67
N VAL A 8 -39.70 -23.27 -11.81
CA VAL A 8 -38.53 -22.43 -12.05
C VAL A 8 -37.36 -23.29 -12.53
N LEU A 9 -36.79 -22.98 -13.69
CA LEU A 9 -35.48 -23.48 -14.10
C LEU A 9 -34.48 -22.33 -14.09
N ALA A 10 -34.02 -21.96 -12.90
CA ALA A 10 -32.88 -21.07 -12.73
C ALA A 10 -31.61 -21.89 -12.92
N LEU A 11 -31.07 -21.92 -14.14
CA LEU A 11 -29.68 -22.31 -14.36
C LEU A 11 -28.81 -21.15 -13.87
N ALA A 12 -28.36 -21.23 -12.63
CA ALA A 12 -27.24 -20.44 -12.15
C ALA A 12 -25.97 -20.96 -12.82
N ALA A 13 -25.62 -20.40 -13.97
CA ALA A 13 -24.28 -20.52 -14.51
C ALA A 13 -23.34 -19.71 -13.61
N ALA A 14 -22.89 -20.34 -12.53
CA ALA A 14 -21.71 -19.87 -11.81
C ALA A 14 -20.51 -20.05 -12.76
N ALA A 15 -20.29 -19.07 -13.62
CA ALA A 15 -19.01 -18.90 -14.28
C ALA A 15 -18.00 -18.62 -13.16
N ALA A 16 -17.37 -19.69 -12.67
CA ALA A 16 -16.16 -19.56 -11.87
C ALA A 16 -15.19 -18.74 -12.71
N ALA A 17 -14.98 -17.48 -12.31
CA ALA A 17 -13.96 -16.60 -12.86
C ALA A 17 -12.61 -17.28 -12.59
N MET A 18 -12.19 -18.16 -13.49
CA MET A 18 -10.86 -18.72 -13.43
C MET A 18 -9.89 -17.53 -13.46
N PRO A 19 -8.94 -17.45 -12.53
CA PRO A 19 -7.90 -16.44 -12.60
C PRO A 19 -7.14 -16.71 -13.90
N SER A 20 -7.38 -15.86 -14.90
CA SER A 20 -6.55 -15.85 -16.11
C SER A 20 -5.10 -15.67 -15.64
N PRO A 21 -4.13 -16.36 -16.26
CA PRO A 21 -2.72 -16.18 -15.95
C PRO A 21 -2.27 -14.79 -16.43
N GLY A 22 -2.67 -13.76 -15.69
CA GLY A 22 -2.20 -12.39 -15.85
C GLY A 22 -0.80 -12.26 -15.27
N LYS A 23 0.02 -11.40 -15.89
CA LYS A 23 1.32 -11.04 -15.32
C LYS A 23 1.07 -10.23 -14.05
N ALA A 24 1.86 -10.46 -13.00
CA ALA A 24 1.73 -9.64 -11.80
C ALA A 24 2.07 -8.18 -12.15
N PRO A 25 1.32 -7.18 -11.64
CA PRO A 25 1.58 -5.77 -11.93
C PRO A 25 3.03 -5.36 -11.68
N ARG A 26 3.66 -5.90 -10.63
CA ARG A 26 5.07 -5.67 -10.29
C ARG A 26 6.04 -6.09 -11.41
N ASP A 27 5.76 -7.20 -12.09
CA ASP A 27 6.64 -7.77 -13.11
C ASP A 27 6.57 -6.93 -14.39
N ILE A 28 5.39 -6.35 -14.66
CA ILE A 28 5.19 -5.41 -15.75
C ILE A 28 5.82 -4.05 -15.42
N MET A 29 5.62 -3.53 -14.22
CA MET A 29 6.22 -2.26 -13.79
C MET A 29 7.76 -2.28 -13.82
N ALA A 30 8.38 -3.44 -13.62
CA ALA A 30 9.83 -3.61 -13.76
C ALA A 30 10.32 -3.54 -15.22
N SER A 31 9.46 -3.90 -16.18
CA SER A 31 9.80 -3.90 -17.62
C SER A 31 9.40 -2.61 -18.35
N LEU A 32 8.54 -1.79 -17.74
CA LEU A 32 8.15 -0.49 -18.29
C LEU A 32 9.28 0.53 -18.21
N LYS A 33 9.47 1.28 -19.30
CA LYS A 33 10.37 2.43 -19.32
C LYS A 33 9.84 3.51 -18.39
N ARG A 34 10.75 4.02 -17.56
CA ARG A 34 10.48 5.16 -16.69
C ARG A 34 10.70 6.47 -17.43
N ASP A 35 10.03 7.53 -16.99
CA ASP A 35 10.34 8.88 -17.43
C ASP A 35 11.81 9.21 -17.06
N PRO A 36 12.66 9.60 -18.03
CA PRO A 36 14.07 9.94 -17.78
C PRO A 36 14.24 11.11 -16.81
N THR A 37 13.23 11.97 -16.65
CA THR A 37 13.28 13.09 -15.71
C THR A 37 12.98 12.68 -14.27
N GLY A 38 12.49 11.45 -14.05
CA GLY A 38 12.06 10.95 -12.75
C GLY A 38 10.76 11.59 -12.22
N GLN A 39 10.14 12.50 -12.97
CA GLN A 39 8.89 13.18 -12.59
C GLN A 39 7.64 12.52 -13.18
N GLY A 40 7.82 11.33 -13.78
CA GLY A 40 6.75 10.58 -14.41
C GLY A 40 5.84 9.89 -13.42
N PHE A 41 4.64 9.57 -13.88
CA PHE A 41 3.61 8.87 -13.12
C PHE A 41 3.32 7.52 -13.75
N THR A 42 3.16 6.46 -12.94
CA THR A 42 2.72 5.15 -13.45
C THR A 42 1.32 4.87 -12.96
N HIS A 43 0.40 4.65 -13.90
CA HIS A 43 -1.02 4.42 -13.66
C HIS A 43 -1.42 3.03 -14.12
N LEU A 44 -2.20 2.32 -13.31
CA LEU A 44 -2.92 1.12 -13.75
C LEU A 44 -4.34 1.53 -14.11
N GLY A 45 -4.66 1.51 -15.41
CA GLY A 45 -5.99 1.84 -15.91
C GLY A 45 -7.01 0.74 -15.63
N SER A 46 -8.27 1.14 -15.58
CA SER A 46 -9.44 0.25 -15.54
C SER A 46 -9.53 -0.71 -16.73
N ASP A 47 -8.82 -0.42 -17.82
CA ASP A 47 -8.67 -1.25 -19.02
C ASP A 47 -7.60 -2.35 -18.88
N ASN A 48 -7.09 -2.60 -17.66
CA ASN A 48 -6.03 -3.56 -17.36
C ASN A 48 -4.69 -3.24 -18.06
N VAL A 49 -4.43 -1.97 -18.38
CA VAL A 49 -3.17 -1.53 -18.97
C VAL A 49 -2.42 -0.65 -17.97
N VAL A 50 -1.16 -1.01 -17.72
CA VAL A 50 -0.23 -0.18 -16.95
C VAL A 50 0.42 0.80 -17.90
N ARG A 51 0.34 2.10 -17.60
CA ARG A 51 0.92 3.19 -18.40
C ARG A 51 1.88 3.99 -17.56
N THR A 52 3.05 4.27 -18.11
CA THR A 52 3.99 5.25 -17.56
C THR A 52 3.89 6.53 -18.38
N LEU A 53 3.64 7.63 -17.68
CA LEU A 53 3.45 8.97 -18.22
C LEU A 53 4.62 9.87 -17.81
N ASP A 54 4.96 10.84 -18.65
CA ASP A 54 5.87 11.93 -18.29
C ASP A 54 5.13 13.02 -17.50
N ARG A 55 5.88 14.07 -17.07
CA ARG A 55 5.30 15.25 -16.39
C ARG A 55 4.17 15.94 -17.17
N ARG A 56 4.15 15.82 -18.49
CA ARG A 56 3.14 16.44 -19.39
C ARG A 56 1.98 15.50 -19.69
N LEU A 57 1.86 14.41 -18.93
CA LEU A 57 0.84 13.37 -19.12
C LEU A 57 0.92 12.68 -20.49
N GLN A 58 2.10 12.69 -21.12
CA GLN A 58 2.34 11.94 -22.35
C GLN A 58 2.79 10.52 -22.01
N VAL A 59 2.26 9.53 -22.72
CA VAL A 59 2.62 8.13 -22.49
C VAL A 59 4.05 7.87 -22.96
N VAL A 60 4.93 7.59 -22.00
CA VAL A 60 6.31 7.15 -22.24
C VAL A 60 6.31 5.67 -22.61
N ASP A 61 5.58 4.86 -21.85
CA ASP A 61 5.47 3.42 -22.07
C ASP A 61 4.16 2.86 -21.56
N ALA A 62 3.76 1.70 -22.09
CA ALA A 62 2.53 1.05 -21.67
C ALA A 62 2.57 -0.46 -21.94
N ALA A 63 1.94 -1.23 -21.06
CA ALA A 63 1.86 -2.67 -21.19
C ALA A 63 0.56 -3.22 -20.57
N PRO A 64 -0.10 -4.19 -21.23
CA PRO A 64 -1.28 -4.84 -20.70
C PRO A 64 -0.89 -5.83 -19.58
N LEU A 65 -1.74 -5.93 -18.55
CA LEU A 65 -1.59 -6.88 -17.46
C LEU A 65 -1.87 -8.32 -17.89
N ASP A 66 -2.88 -8.49 -18.73
CA ASP A 66 -3.33 -9.80 -19.18
C ASP A 66 -3.86 -9.75 -20.63
N SER A 67 -4.30 -10.91 -21.12
CA SER A 67 -4.90 -11.04 -22.44
C SER A 67 -6.29 -10.44 -22.54
N ARG A 68 -6.89 -9.92 -21.46
CA ARG A 68 -8.21 -9.28 -21.51
C ARG A 68 -8.14 -7.85 -22.04
N ALA A 69 -6.93 -7.28 -22.11
CA ALA A 69 -6.64 -6.06 -22.84
C ALA A 69 -6.60 -6.29 -24.37
N GLU A 70 -7.50 -7.12 -24.91
CA GLU A 70 -7.63 -7.36 -26.35
C GLU A 70 -7.90 -6.03 -27.06
N ASN A 71 -6.98 -5.61 -27.94
CA ASN A 71 -7.00 -4.33 -28.66
C ASN A 71 -6.75 -3.06 -27.84
N TRP A 72 -5.89 -3.13 -26.82
CA TRP A 72 -5.47 -1.92 -26.12
C TRP A 72 -4.73 -0.95 -27.05
N VAL A 73 -5.11 0.33 -26.97
CA VAL A 73 -4.44 1.43 -27.68
C VAL A 73 -3.43 2.05 -26.72
N ARG A 74 -2.21 2.31 -27.23
CA ARG A 74 -1.13 2.92 -26.44
C ARG A 74 -1.52 4.31 -25.92
N THR A 75 -2.26 5.05 -26.72
CA THR A 75 -2.86 6.33 -26.34
C THR A 75 -4.13 6.09 -25.52
N PRO A 76 -4.25 6.67 -24.32
CA PRO A 76 -5.44 6.52 -23.51
C PRO A 76 -6.64 7.22 -24.16
N GLU A 77 -7.81 6.62 -24.02
CA GLU A 77 -9.08 7.30 -24.32
C GLU A 77 -9.33 8.46 -23.34
N ALA A 78 -10.24 9.37 -23.69
CA ALA A 78 -10.53 10.55 -22.86
C ALA A 78 -10.99 10.17 -21.43
N SER A 79 -11.76 9.10 -21.29
CA SER A 79 -12.18 8.54 -20.00
C SER A 79 -11.00 8.12 -19.13
N ILE A 80 -10.04 7.40 -19.71
CA ILE A 80 -8.81 6.95 -19.04
C ILE A 80 -7.92 8.16 -18.72
N LEU A 81 -7.90 9.19 -19.55
CA LEU A 81 -7.14 10.40 -19.26
C LEU A 81 -7.68 11.15 -18.05
N GLU A 82 -9.02 11.24 -17.89
CA GLU A 82 -9.63 11.80 -16.68
C GLU A 82 -9.32 10.92 -15.46
N GLU A 83 -9.39 9.59 -15.58
CA GLU A 83 -9.00 8.66 -14.52
C GLU A 83 -7.55 8.90 -14.05
N ILE A 84 -6.62 9.10 -15.00
CA ILE A 84 -5.21 9.41 -14.72
C ILE A 84 -5.07 10.75 -13.98
N LYS A 85 -5.78 11.80 -14.44
CA LYS A 85 -5.73 13.12 -13.79
C LYS A 85 -6.24 13.04 -12.36
N GLU A 86 -7.34 12.35 -12.13
CA GLU A 86 -7.88 12.13 -10.79
C GLU A 86 -6.91 11.32 -9.91
N ALA A 87 -6.27 10.29 -10.46
CA ALA A 87 -5.28 9.50 -9.73
C ALA A 87 -4.08 10.35 -9.29
N ILE A 88 -3.62 11.26 -10.16
CA ILE A 88 -2.56 12.22 -9.82
C ILE A 88 -3.03 13.21 -8.75
N ALA A 89 -4.25 13.75 -8.87
CA ALA A 89 -4.82 14.64 -7.87
C ALA A 89 -4.89 13.98 -6.49
N ARG A 90 -5.35 12.72 -6.43
CA ARG A 90 -5.35 11.91 -5.20
C ARG A 90 -3.94 11.67 -4.65
N SER A 91 -2.97 11.36 -5.52
CA SER A 91 -1.58 11.17 -5.10
C SER A 91 -0.99 12.45 -4.51
N ASN A 92 -1.28 13.61 -5.08
CA ASN A 92 -0.79 14.90 -4.59
C ASN A 92 -1.40 15.25 -3.23
N GLN A 93 -2.72 15.04 -3.05
CA GLN A 93 -3.37 15.20 -1.75
C GLN A 93 -2.80 14.25 -0.69
N GLN A 94 -2.43 13.02 -1.09
CA GLN A 94 -1.79 12.08 -0.19
C GLN A 94 -0.37 12.50 0.19
N ILE A 95 0.38 13.16 -0.71
CA ILE A 95 1.69 13.75 -0.41
C ILE A 95 1.53 14.91 0.56
N GLU A 96 0.57 15.81 0.33
CA GLU A 96 0.30 16.97 1.19
C GLU A 96 -0.13 16.54 2.60
N SER A 97 -1.03 15.56 2.70
CA SER A 97 -1.45 15.00 3.99
C SER A 97 -0.38 14.19 4.71
N ARG A 98 0.62 13.66 3.98
CA ARG A 98 1.83 13.07 4.57
C ARG A 98 2.87 14.12 4.96
N SER A 99 2.90 15.26 4.29
CA SER A 99 3.83 16.36 4.53
C SER A 99 3.52 17.17 5.80
N SER A 100 2.33 17.00 6.40
CA SER A 100 1.95 17.66 7.66
C SER A 100 2.40 16.92 8.93
N LYS A 101 3.00 15.73 8.81
CA LYS A 101 3.85 15.19 9.87
C LYS A 101 5.30 15.44 9.51
N PRO A 102 5.98 16.47 10.04
CA PRO A 102 7.43 16.38 10.14
C PRO A 102 7.73 15.03 10.78
N ARG A 103 8.55 14.20 10.12
CA ARG A 103 9.26 13.16 10.83
C ARG A 103 10.21 13.90 11.75
N ASP A 104 9.70 14.28 12.91
CA ASP A 104 10.53 14.70 14.01
C ASP A 104 11.22 13.42 14.49
N VAL A 105 12.40 13.16 13.92
CA VAL A 105 13.26 12.03 14.30
C VAL A 105 13.85 12.27 15.71
N LEU A 106 13.45 13.34 16.38
CA LEU A 106 13.94 13.74 17.70
C LEU A 106 12.85 13.87 18.77
N ASP A 107 11.57 13.61 18.45
CA ASP A 107 10.46 13.79 19.41
C ASP A 107 9.76 12.49 19.84
N ASP A 108 10.39 11.35 19.59
CA ASP A 108 10.22 10.14 20.40
C ASP A 108 11.39 10.08 21.39
N ARG A 109 11.45 11.02 22.35
CA ARG A 109 11.97 10.64 23.67
C ARG A 109 10.99 9.58 24.15
N GLN A 110 11.34 8.33 23.93
CA GLN A 110 10.50 7.18 24.20
C GLN A 110 10.11 7.18 25.68
N GLU A 111 8.95 7.79 25.99
CA GLU A 111 8.26 7.67 27.29
C GLU A 111 7.91 6.21 27.58
N SER A 112 7.94 5.35 26.55
CA SER A 112 7.78 3.91 26.72
C SER A 112 9.14 3.25 26.93
N CYS A 113 9.31 2.67 28.12
CA CYS A 113 10.43 1.80 28.42
C CYS A 113 10.58 0.67 27.40
N VAL A 114 11.81 0.37 26.99
CA VAL A 114 12.09 -0.81 26.19
C VAL A 114 11.62 -2.04 26.97
N SER A 115 10.84 -2.90 26.33
CA SER A 115 10.56 -4.25 26.84
C SER A 115 11.83 -5.11 26.73
N GLU A 116 12.80 -4.78 27.58
CA GLU A 116 14.08 -5.45 27.70
C GLU A 116 14.11 -6.27 28.99
N ASN A 117 14.71 -7.46 28.89
CA ASN A 117 14.97 -8.32 30.04
C ASN A 117 15.90 -7.60 31.02
N CYS A 118 15.35 -7.02 32.07
CA CYS A 118 16.12 -6.35 33.11
C CYS A 118 16.44 -7.32 34.27
N PRO A 119 17.68 -7.32 34.79
CA PRO A 119 18.06 -8.10 35.96
C PRO A 119 17.77 -7.36 37.28
N ASN A 120 17.74 -6.02 37.29
CA ASN A 120 17.51 -5.17 38.46
C ASN A 120 17.10 -3.73 38.05
N ASP A 121 16.74 -2.91 39.04
CA ASP A 121 16.35 -1.50 38.82
C ASP A 121 17.51 -0.64 38.30
N GLU A 122 18.75 -0.93 38.70
CA GLU A 122 19.94 -0.19 38.25
C GLU A 122 20.14 -0.28 36.74
N TYR A 123 19.83 -1.43 36.13
CA TYR A 123 19.84 -1.61 34.68
C TYR A 123 18.86 -0.64 34.01
N CYS A 124 17.62 -0.56 34.51
CA CYS A 124 16.58 0.29 33.95
C CYS A 124 16.91 1.78 34.10
N GLN A 125 17.42 2.18 35.27
CA GLN A 125 17.89 3.54 35.49
C GLN A 125 18.99 3.89 34.50
N GLY A 126 19.97 3.00 34.31
CA GLY A 126 21.08 3.19 33.37
C GLY A 126 20.66 3.43 31.91
N LEU A 127 19.43 3.08 31.51
CA LEU A 127 18.93 3.35 30.17
C LEU A 127 18.72 4.85 29.88
N TYR A 128 18.81 5.73 30.89
CA TYR A 128 18.77 7.19 30.70
C TYR A 128 19.82 7.69 29.70
N ILE A 129 20.99 7.05 29.65
CA ILE A 129 22.07 7.43 28.72
C ILE A 129 21.68 7.21 27.26
N TYR A 130 20.71 6.33 27.01
CA TYR A 130 20.17 6.01 25.70
C TYR A 130 18.85 6.76 25.41
N GLY A 131 18.40 7.63 26.33
CA GLY A 131 17.21 8.45 26.16
C GLY A 131 15.91 7.84 26.68
N TYR A 132 15.98 6.74 27.44
CA TYR A 132 14.81 6.12 28.08
C TYR A 132 14.60 6.64 29.51
N ASN A 133 13.34 6.89 29.89
CA ASN A 133 13.00 7.31 31.26
C ASN A 133 12.44 6.15 32.10
N CYS A 134 13.26 5.14 32.36
CA CYS A 134 12.84 3.95 33.10
C CYS A 134 13.39 3.96 34.53
N SER A 135 12.54 3.66 35.51
CA SER A 135 12.92 3.76 36.93
C SER A 135 13.00 2.40 37.64
N SER A 136 12.18 1.41 37.24
CA SER A 136 12.14 0.10 37.92
C SER A 136 11.99 -1.08 36.97
N CYS A 137 12.54 -2.21 37.39
CA CYS A 137 12.46 -3.50 36.74
C CYS A 137 11.32 -4.35 37.34
N TYR A 138 10.26 -4.55 36.58
CA TYR A 138 9.17 -5.44 36.97
C TYR A 138 9.52 -6.90 36.62
N ILE A 139 9.94 -7.67 37.62
CA ILE A 139 10.36 -9.06 37.45
C ILE A 139 9.13 -9.96 37.26
N VAL A 140 9.05 -10.62 36.11
CA VAL A 140 7.94 -11.54 35.77
C VAL A 140 8.27 -12.98 36.17
N SER A 141 9.54 -13.38 36.09
CA SER A 141 9.98 -14.74 36.42
C SER A 141 11.51 -14.84 36.52
N ALA A 142 12.04 -15.58 37.50
CA ALA A 142 13.42 -16.10 37.59
C ALA A 142 14.53 -15.24 36.93
N GLY A 143 14.67 -13.97 37.34
CA GLY A 143 15.73 -13.07 36.88
C GLY A 143 15.46 -12.37 35.54
N ILE A 144 14.24 -12.46 35.03
CA ILE A 144 13.76 -11.80 33.82
C ILE A 144 12.62 -10.85 34.20
N GLY A 145 12.85 -9.55 34.03
CA GLY A 145 11.84 -8.50 34.19
C GLY A 145 11.74 -7.58 32.99
N ASN A 146 10.80 -6.64 33.02
CA ASN A 146 10.69 -5.56 32.05
C ASN A 146 10.83 -4.20 32.75
N CYS A 147 11.58 -3.29 32.15
CA CYS A 147 11.67 -1.92 32.64
C CYS A 147 10.33 -1.20 32.50
N GLN A 148 9.94 -0.43 33.52
CA GLN A 148 8.74 0.40 33.53
C GLN A 148 9.06 1.80 34.05
N GLU A 149 8.25 2.76 33.63
CA GLU A 149 8.19 4.11 34.17
C GLU A 149 7.18 4.10 35.33
N PHE A 150 7.65 4.38 36.54
CA PHE A 150 6.84 4.56 37.75
C PHE A 150 6.98 5.98 38.28
#